data_AF-A0A372RJ97-F1
#
_entry.id   AF-A0A372RJ97-F1
#
_cell.length_a   1.000
_cell.length_b   1.000
_cell.length_c   1.000
_cell.angle_alpha   90.00
_cell.angle_beta   90.00
_cell.angle_gamma   90.00
#
_symmetry.space_group_name_H-M   'P 1'
#
loop_
_entity.id
_entity.type
_entity.pdbx_description
1 polymer ?
#
loop_
_entity_poly.entity_id
_entity_poly.type
_entity_poly.pdbx_seq_one_letter_code
_entity_poly.pdbx_strand_id
1 'polypeptide(L)' 'MNKNYVLSRVMNERKSISWLPHQGPSFGTDDLILYGGHDDSFNNCYSSCEQSAYEEKIRETKEKFSVKEYEVFQIST' A
#
# COMPACT_ATOMS: atom_id res chain seq x y z
N MET A 1 14.04 -13.16 15.21
CA MET A 1 13.19 -13.16 14.00
C MET A 1 13.81 -12.16 13.03
N ASN A 2 14.40 -12.64 11.93
CA ASN A 2 14.82 -11.74 10.85
C ASN A 2 13.54 -11.24 10.18
N LYS A 3 13.17 -9.98 10.44
CA LYS A 3 12.11 -9.33 9.69
C LYS A 3 12.69 -9.02 8.31
N ASN A 4 12.20 -9.71 7.29
CA ASN A 4 12.45 -9.33 5.89
C ASN A 4 11.60 -8.08 5.61
N TYR A 5 12.07 -6.92 6.07
CA TYR A 5 11.45 -5.65 5.72
C TYR A 5 12.12 -5.13 4.44
N VAL A 6 11.30 -4.61 3.54
CA VAL A 6 11.80 -3.88 2.37
C VAL A 6 12.00 -2.42 2.79
N LEU A 7 13.23 -1.93 2.68
CA LEU A 7 13.49 -0.49 2.74
C LEU A 7 13.46 0.04 1.31
N SER A 8 12.42 0.80 0.98
CA SER A 8 12.20 1.35 -0.35
C SER A 8 12.13 2.87 -0.27
N ARG A 9 13.03 3.58 -0.97
CA ARG A 9 13.02 5.05 -0.97
C ARG A 9 12.06 5.59 -2.02
N VAL A 10 11.57 6.80 -1.79
CA VAL A 10 10.73 7.53 -2.75
C VAL A 10 11.60 7.99 -3.92
N MET A 11 11.23 7.58 -5.14
CA MET A 11 11.84 8.09 -6.39
C MET A 11 11.07 9.28 -6.96
N ASN A 12 9.75 9.34 -6.71
CA ASN A 12 8.89 10.40 -7.21
C ASN A 12 8.01 10.96 -6.09
N GLU A 13 8.48 12.02 -5.44
CA GLU A 13 7.80 12.66 -4.31
C GLU A 13 6.37 13.10 -4.65
N ARG A 14 6.15 13.60 -5.87
CA ARG A 14 4.83 14.07 -6.32
C ARG A 14 3.78 12.95 -6.40
N LYS A 15 4.22 11.70 -6.51
CA LYS A 15 3.36 10.53 -6.60
C LYS A 15 3.43 9.64 -5.35
N SER A 16 4.21 10.01 -4.34
CA SER A 16 4.56 9.15 -3.19
C SER A 16 3.41 8.94 -2.19
N ILE A 17 2.43 9.84 -2.20
CA ILE A 17 1.22 9.77 -1.38
C ILE A 17 0.02 9.92 -2.31
N SER A 18 -0.93 9.01 -2.20
CA SER A 18 -2.22 9.09 -2.90
C SER A 18 -3.36 8.99 -1.91
N TRP A 19 -4.45 9.68 -2.23
CA TRP A 19 -5.69 9.61 -1.47
C TRP A 19 -6.86 9.61 -2.45
N LEU A 20 -7.79 8.68 -2.25
CA LEU A 20 -9.04 8.59 -3.00
C LEU A 20 -10.19 8.18 -2.06
N PRO A 21 -11.44 8.58 -2.37
CA PRO A 21 -12.61 8.04 -1.69
C PRO A 21 -12.62 6.51 -1.73
N HIS A 22 -13.05 5.88 -0.63
CA HIS A 22 -13.10 4.41 -0.49
C HIS A 22 -11.74 3.70 -0.51
N GLN A 23 -10.64 4.41 -0.28
CA GLN A 23 -9.34 3.81 -0.01
C GLN A 23 -8.96 3.93 1.46
N GLY A 24 -8.25 2.91 1.94
CA GLY A 24 -7.54 2.95 3.21
C GLY A 24 -6.18 3.64 3.07
N PRO A 25 -5.23 3.30 3.94
CA PRO A 25 -3.84 3.72 3.76
C PRO A 25 -3.29 3.24 2.42
N SER A 26 -2.90 4.19 1.56
CA SER A 26 -2.26 3.93 0.28
C SER A 26 -0.87 4.58 0.24
N PHE A 27 0.08 3.95 -0.44
CA PHE A 27 1.41 4.50 -0.69
C PHE A 27 1.64 4.57 -2.19
N GLY A 28 2.20 5.66 -2.66
CA GLY A 28 2.38 5.83 -4.09
C GLY A 28 1.04 5.99 -4.82
N THR A 29 1.07 6.29 -6.11
CA THR A 29 -0.18 6.26 -6.92
C THR A 29 -0.65 4.83 -7.15
N ASP A 30 0.29 3.89 -7.25
CA ASP A 30 0.03 2.48 -7.55
C ASP A 30 0.82 1.52 -6.64
N ASP A 31 1.69 2.04 -5.76
CA ASP A 31 2.66 1.21 -5.03
C ASP A 31 2.01 0.36 -3.93
N LEU A 32 0.98 0.87 -3.27
CA LEU A 32 0.07 0.11 -2.44
C LEU A 32 -1.29 0.80 -2.45
N ILE A 33 -2.31 0.10 -2.94
CA ILE A 33 -3.70 0.56 -2.90
C ILE A 33 -4.49 -0.39 -2.03
N LEU A 34 -4.99 0.09 -0.90
CA LEU A 34 -5.97 -0.62 -0.08
C LEU A 34 -7.37 -0.13 -0.45
N TYR A 35 -8.08 -0.87 -1.30
CA TYR A 35 -9.37 -0.45 -1.82
C TYR A 35 -10.53 -1.07 -1.03
N GLY A 36 -11.32 -0.23 -0.34
CA GLY A 36 -12.45 -0.63 0.49
C GLY A 36 -13.76 -0.75 -0.30
N GLY A 37 -13.84 -0.11 -1.48
CA GLY A 37 -15.03 -0.11 -2.32
C GLY A 37 -16.26 0.46 -1.62
N HIS A 38 -17.45 0.06 -2.07
CA HIS A 38 -18.71 0.56 -1.53
C HIS A 38 -19.06 0.02 -0.14
N ASP A 39 -18.51 -1.13 0.23
CA ASP A 39 -18.80 -1.80 1.50
C ASP A 39 -17.85 -1.34 2.63
N ASP A 40 -16.99 -0.35 2.36
CA ASP A 40 -15.95 0.16 3.27
C ASP A 40 -15.12 -0.97 3.91
N SER A 41 -14.86 -2.03 3.12
CA SER A 41 -14.20 -3.25 3.55
C SER A 41 -13.08 -3.63 2.61
N PHE A 42 -11.88 -3.82 3.14
CA PHE A 42 -10.72 -4.26 2.35
C PHE A 42 -10.70 -5.77 2.08
N ASN A 43 -11.69 -6.52 2.57
CA ASN A 43 -11.82 -7.96 2.34
C ASN A 43 -12.60 -8.26 1.06
N ASN A 44 -12.19 -7.66 -0.06
CA ASN A 44 -12.94 -7.65 -1.32
C ASN A 44 -12.08 -8.03 -2.55
N CYS A 45 -10.82 -8.42 -2.36
CA CYS A 45 -9.86 -8.77 -3.42
C CYS A 45 -9.67 -7.69 -4.50
N TYR A 46 -9.85 -6.41 -4.15
CA TYR A 46 -9.63 -5.28 -5.06
C TYR A 46 -8.38 -4.46 -4.72
N SER A 47 -7.66 -4.78 -3.65
CA SER A 47 -6.38 -4.13 -3.32
C SER A 47 -5.28 -4.60 -4.27
N SER A 48 -4.32 -3.72 -4.57
CA SER A 48 -3.24 -3.98 -5.53
C SER A 48 -1.93 -3.33 -5.12
N CYS A 49 -0.83 -3.80 -5.70
CA CYS A 49 0.52 -3.31 -5.45
C CYS A 49 1.35 -3.42 -6.74
N GLU A 50 1.85 -2.28 -7.21
CA GLU A 50 2.78 -2.17 -8.32
C GLU A 50 4.06 -1.43 -7.88
N GLN A 51 4.99 -1.19 -8.78
CA GLN A 51 6.16 -0.34 -8.52
C GLN A 51 6.02 0.93 -9.35
N SER A 52 5.93 2.10 -8.71
CA SER A 52 5.67 3.36 -9.41
C SER A 52 6.45 4.53 -8.81
N ALA A 53 6.19 4.88 -7.54
CA ALA A 53 6.81 6.01 -6.85
C ALA A 53 7.97 5.61 -5.93
N TYR A 54 8.16 4.32 -5.66
CA TYR A 54 9.16 3.77 -4.74
C TYR A 54 10.18 2.87 -5.47
N GLU A 55 11.43 2.84 -5.00
CA GLU A 55 12.57 2.11 -5.60
C GLU A 55 12.32 0.61 -5.72
N GLU A 56 11.75 0.02 -4.67
CA GLU A 56 11.43 -1.39 -4.55
C GLU A 56 9.92 -1.57 -4.36
N LYS A 57 9.39 -2.70 -4.84
CA LYS A 57 7.99 -3.07 -4.61
C LYS A 57 7.72 -3.25 -3.11
N ILE A 58 6.55 -2.77 -2.69
CA ILE A 58 6.06 -3.00 -1.32
C ILE A 58 5.66 -4.47 -1.13
N ARG A 59 5.22 -5.15 -2.19
CA ARG A 59 4.93 -6.59 -2.22
C ARG A 59 5.52 -7.28 -3.44
N GLU A 60 5.89 -8.54 -3.27
CA GLU A 60 6.48 -9.36 -4.36
C GLU A 60 5.47 -9.66 -5.47
N THR A 61 4.21 -9.94 -5.11
CA THR A 61 3.17 -10.32 -6.05
C THR A 61 2.41 -9.11 -6.60
N LYS A 62 2.09 -9.14 -7.90
CA LYS A 62 1.21 -8.18 -8.58
C LYS A 62 -0.27 -8.57 -8.51
N GLU A 63 -0.56 -9.72 -7.90
CA GLU A 63 -1.92 -10.22 -7.78
C GLU A 63 -2.73 -9.32 -6.86
N LYS A 64 -4.01 -9.17 -7.20
CA LYS A 64 -4.95 -8.52 -6.30
C LYS A 64 -5.11 -9.31 -5.02
N PHE A 65 -5.46 -8.62 -3.95
CA PHE A 65 -5.55 -9.23 -2.63
C PHE A 65 -6.64 -8.62 -1.77
N SER A 66 -7.08 -9.40 -0.79
CA SER A 66 -7.91 -8.95 0.31
C SER A 66 -7.03 -8.61 1.52
N VAL A 67 -7.43 -7.60 2.28
CA VAL A 67 -6.85 -7.31 3.60
C VAL A 67 -7.92 -7.58 4.65
N LYS A 68 -7.62 -8.52 5.55
CA LYS A 68 -8.47 -8.83 6.70
C LYS A 68 -8.21 -7.86 7.85
N GLU A 69 -6.93 -7.62 8.14
CA GLU A 69 -6.43 -6.82 9.26
C GLU A 69 -5.15 -6.08 8.82
N TYR A 70 -4.94 -4.87 9.34
CA TYR A 70 -3.69 -4.11 9.18
C TYR A 70 -3.43 -3.29 10.44
N GLU A 71 -2.16 -3.00 10.70
CA GLU A 71 -1.71 -2.21 11.85
C GLU A 71 -0.92 -1.00 11.36
N VAL A 72 -1.17 0.17 11.96
CA VAL A 72 -0.43 1.41 11.66
C VAL A 72 0.40 1.79 12.87
N PHE A 73 1.70 1.97 12.66
CA PHE A 73 2.65 2.36 13.69
C PHE A 73 3.18 3.76 13.39
N GLN A 74 2.99 4.70 14.32
CA GLN A 74 3.63 6.01 14.26
C GLN A 74 5.04 5.90 14.86
N ILE A 75 6.06 6.25 14.08
CA ILE A 75 7.43 6.37 14.58
C ILE A 75 7.59 7.79 15.11
N SER A 76 7.92 7.92 16.39
CA SER A 76 8.26 9.21 17.00
C SER A 76 9.71 9.53 16.72
N THR A 77 9.98 10.77 16.31
CA THR A 77 11.31 11.36 16.24
C THR A 77 11.59 12.22 17.45
#